data_AF-A0A915ZUP2-F1
#
_entry.id   AF-A0A915ZUP2-F1
#
_cell.length_a   1.000
_cell.length_b   1.000
_cell.length_c   1.000
_cell.angle_alpha   90.00
_cell.angle_beta   90.00
_cell.angle_gamma   90.00
#
_symmetry.space_group_name_H-M   'P 1'
#
loop_
_entity.id
_entity.type
_entity.pdbx_description
1 polymer ?
#
loop_
_entity_poly.entity_id
_entity_poly.type
_entity_poly.pdbx_seq_one_letter_code
_entity_poly.pdbx_strand_id
1 'polypeptide(L)'
;MQVIYKQDVIKIEPRNAKGRRALEIRRTRYKDYAEKKRTGRETRRRQKHDKEISQPEPQVDNQESKKRRKILPHEEQILGRLLDYNDKIPAHVYDEILQQLGTEWDKKRVYSWWNYRVNKNK
;
A
#
# COMPACT_ATOMS: atom_id res chain seq x y z
N MET A 1 5.23 76.03 -8.27
CA MET A 1 4.28 74.92 -8.45
C MET A 1 4.78 73.74 -7.63
N GLN A 2 3.96 73.19 -6.73
CA GLN A 2 4.32 72.00 -5.93
C GLN A 2 3.76 70.76 -6.62
N VAL A 3 4.64 69.83 -6.99
CA VAL A 3 4.28 68.57 -7.66
C VAL A 3 4.06 67.51 -6.59
N ILE A 4 2.81 67.09 -6.41
CA ILE A 4 2.43 66.03 -5.48
C ILE A 4 2.44 64.71 -6.23
N TYR A 5 3.39 63.84 -5.91
CA TYR A 5 3.42 62.47 -6.43
C TYR A 5 2.46 61.59 -5.62
N LYS A 6 1.48 61.00 -6.30
CA LYS A 6 0.59 60.00 -5.71
C LYS A 6 1.24 58.62 -5.85
N GLN A 7 1.41 57.93 -4.73
CA GLN A 7 1.78 56.51 -4.72
C GLN A 7 0.52 55.66 -4.91
N ASP A 8 0.60 54.71 -5.83
CA ASP A 8 -0.43 53.70 -6.00
C ASP A 8 -0.28 52.63 -4.90
N VAL A 9 -1.30 52.52 -4.05
CA VAL A 9 -1.35 51.50 -2.99
C VAL A 9 -1.74 50.16 -3.63
N ILE A 10 -0.86 49.16 -3.51
CA ILE A 10 -1.10 47.79 -3.97
C ILE A 10 -2.32 47.24 -3.22
N LYS A 11 -3.39 46.91 -3.96
CA LYS A 11 -4.58 46.28 -3.41
C LYS A 11 -4.22 44.87 -2.94
N ILE A 12 -4.36 44.60 -1.65
CA ILE A 12 -4.17 43.27 -1.07
C ILE A 12 -5.33 42.35 -1.47
N GLU A 13 -4.98 41.14 -1.94
CA GLU A 13 -5.96 40.09 -2.23
C GLU A 13 -6.64 39.58 -0.94
N PRO A 14 -7.93 39.19 -0.99
CA PRO A 14 -8.61 38.62 0.16
C PRO A 14 -8.01 37.27 0.56
N ARG A 15 -7.68 37.14 1.85
CA ARG A 15 -7.12 35.92 2.45
C ARG A 15 -8.13 34.77 2.35
N ASN A 16 -7.75 33.68 1.66
CA ASN A 16 -8.57 32.48 1.56
C ASN A 16 -8.63 31.75 2.92
N ALA A 17 -9.74 31.89 3.64
CA ALA A 17 -9.98 31.30 4.96
C ALA A 17 -10.39 29.81 4.91
N LYS A 18 -9.96 29.05 3.88
CA LYS A 18 -10.15 27.60 3.82
C LYS A 18 -9.19 26.87 4.77
N GLY A 19 -9.32 27.16 6.07
CA GLY A 19 -8.65 26.44 7.16
C GLY A 19 -9.41 25.19 7.60
N ARG A 20 -8.87 24.51 8.63
CA ARG A 20 -9.38 23.23 9.18
C ARG A 20 -10.87 23.31 9.52
N ARG A 21 -11.66 22.32 9.06
CA ARG A 21 -13.06 22.14 9.46
C ARG A 21 -13.13 21.98 10.99
N ALA A 22 -14.04 22.70 11.64
CA ALA A 22 -14.35 22.49 13.05
C ALA A 22 -14.82 21.03 13.24
N LEU A 23 -14.07 20.26 14.03
CA LEU A 23 -14.50 18.93 14.46
C LEU A 23 -15.52 19.14 15.60
N GLU A 24 -16.81 19.08 15.27
CA GLU A 24 -17.86 19.08 16.28
C GLU A 24 -17.73 17.81 17.13
N ILE A 25 -17.40 17.97 18.43
CA ILE A 25 -17.31 16.85 19.36
C ILE A 25 -18.72 16.49 19.83
N ARG A 26 -19.35 15.51 19.18
CA ARG A 26 -20.63 14.95 19.62
C ARG A 26 -20.40 13.80 20.60
N ARG A 27 -21.07 13.84 21.75
CA ARG A 27 -21.11 12.70 22.69
C ARG A 27 -21.98 11.60 22.09
N THR A 28 -21.37 10.45 21.81
CA THR A 28 -22.07 9.25 21.32
C THR A 28 -22.28 8.25 22.46
N ARG A 29 -23.45 7.61 22.52
CA ARG A 29 -23.66 6.48 23.44
C ARG A 29 -23.00 5.22 22.88
N TYR A 30 -22.76 4.25 23.74
CA TYR A 30 -22.17 2.96 23.34
C TYR A 30 -23.01 2.23 22.28
N LYS A 31 -24.35 2.30 22.38
CA LYS A 31 -25.27 1.71 21.40
C LYS A 31 -25.05 2.28 20.00
N ASP A 32 -24.99 3.61 19.88
CA ASP A 32 -24.75 4.32 18.62
C ASP A 32 -23.39 3.94 17.99
N TYR A 33 -22.37 3.74 18.83
CA TYR A 33 -21.06 3.28 18.37
C TYR A 33 -21.11 1.84 17.82
N ALA A 34 -21.79 0.94 18.52
CA ALA A 34 -21.93 -0.45 18.11
C ALA A 34 -22.69 -0.57 16.78
N GLU A 35 -23.78 0.18 16.62
CA GLU A 35 -24.54 0.27 15.37
C GLU A 35 -23.71 0.84 14.23
N LYS A 36 -23.01 1.97 14.45
CA LYS A 36 -22.11 2.56 13.46
C LYS A 36 -21.03 1.59 12.99
N LYS A 37 -20.47 0.79 13.90
CA LYS A 37 -19.49 -0.25 13.54
C LYS A 37 -20.10 -1.39 12.73
N ARG A 38 -21.34 -1.81 13.04
CA ARG A 38 -22.07 -2.82 12.25
C ARG A 38 -22.37 -2.31 10.85
N THR A 39 -22.99 -1.13 10.74
CA THR A 39 -23.31 -0.49 9.45
C THR A 39 -22.05 -0.26 8.62
N GLY A 40 -20.97 0.25 9.21
CA GLY A 40 -19.71 0.46 8.49
C GLY A 40 -19.05 -0.83 7.98
N ARG A 41 -19.25 -1.98 8.64
CA ARG A 41 -18.80 -3.28 8.11
C ARG A 41 -19.66 -3.74 6.95
N GLU A 42 -20.98 -3.53 7.04
CA GLU A 42 -21.94 -3.87 5.99
C GLU A 42 -21.70 -3.04 4.71
N THR A 43 -21.51 -1.72 4.83
CA THR A 43 -21.18 -0.86 3.68
C THR A 43 -19.88 -1.27 2.99
N ARG A 44 -18.86 -1.66 3.77
CA ARG A 44 -17.59 -2.17 3.22
C ARG A 44 -17.74 -3.51 2.51
N ARG A 45 -18.66 -4.38 2.95
CA ARG A 45 -18.96 -5.65 2.28
C ARG A 45 -19.67 -5.41 0.95
N ARG A 46 -20.66 -4.51 0.93
CA ARG A 46 -21.36 -4.11 -0.29
C ARG A 46 -20.42 -3.47 -1.32
N GLN A 47 -19.59 -2.52 -0.91
CA GLN A 47 -18.57 -1.92 -1.79
C GLN A 47 -17.58 -2.94 -2.40
N LYS A 48 -17.32 -4.06 -1.71
CA LYS A 48 -16.49 -5.13 -2.27
C LYS A 48 -17.25 -5.95 -3.31
N HIS A 49 -18.52 -6.26 -3.05
CA HIS A 49 -19.39 -6.95 -3.99
C HIS A 49 -19.66 -6.10 -5.25
N ASP A 50 -19.92 -4.81 -5.08
CA ASP A 50 -20.18 -3.90 -6.20
C ASP A 50 -18.93 -3.73 -7.10
N LYS A 51 -17.73 -3.74 -6.50
CA LYS A 51 -16.45 -3.78 -7.25
C LYS A 51 -16.15 -5.12 -7.93
N GLU A 52 -16.74 -6.22 -7.48
CA GLU A 52 -16.61 -7.53 -8.16
C GLU A 52 -17.59 -7.67 -9.33
N ILE A 53 -18.71 -6.94 -9.32
CA ILE A 53 -19.74 -7.01 -10.37
C ILE A 53 -19.45 -6.04 -11.53
N SER A 54 -18.84 -4.88 -11.26
CA SER A 54 -18.40 -3.97 -12.31
C SER A 54 -16.93 -4.22 -12.65
N GLN A 55 -16.68 -5.04 -13.67
CA GLN A 55 -15.40 -4.94 -14.39
C GLN A 55 -15.20 -3.51 -14.88
N PRO A 56 -13.96 -3.03 -14.88
CA PRO A 56 -13.54 -2.12 -15.92
C PRO A 56 -12.26 -2.60 -16.62
N GLU A 57 -12.17 -2.17 -17.87
CA GLU A 57 -10.98 -2.07 -18.72
C GLU A 57 -9.68 -1.67 -18.00
N PRO A 58 -8.50 -1.90 -18.63
CA PRO A 58 -7.22 -1.83 -17.94
C PRO A 58 -6.83 -0.37 -17.67
N GLN A 59 -7.18 0.13 -16.49
CA GLN A 59 -6.60 1.35 -15.96
C GLN A 59 -5.39 1.01 -15.09
N VAL A 60 -4.24 1.44 -15.61
CA VAL A 60 -2.96 1.52 -14.92
C VAL A 60 -3.16 2.38 -13.67
N ASP A 61 -3.33 1.77 -12.51
CA ASP A 61 -3.26 2.50 -11.26
C ASP A 61 -2.60 1.64 -10.18
N ASN A 62 -1.44 2.14 -9.75
CA ASN A 62 -0.53 1.57 -8.77
C ASN A 62 -1.14 1.55 -7.37
N GLN A 63 -2.10 0.67 -7.11
CA GLN A 63 -2.42 0.23 -5.74
C GLN A 63 -2.78 -1.25 -5.75
N GLU A 64 -1.76 -2.07 -6.00
CA GLU A 64 -1.87 -3.50 -5.79
C GLU A 64 -2.11 -3.74 -4.29
N SER A 65 -3.36 -4.05 -3.96
CA SER A 65 -3.73 -4.58 -2.67
C SER A 65 -2.72 -5.67 -2.27
N LYS A 66 -2.27 -5.67 -1.01
CA LYS A 66 -1.26 -6.58 -0.43
C LYS A 66 -1.69 -8.07 -0.42
N LYS A 67 -2.30 -8.56 -1.49
CA LYS A 67 -2.46 -9.98 -1.78
C LYS A 67 -1.04 -10.50 -2.03
N ARG A 68 -0.62 -11.46 -1.21
CA ARG A 68 0.65 -12.15 -1.43
C ARG A 68 0.57 -12.78 -2.82
N ARG A 69 1.42 -12.35 -3.76
CA ARG A 69 1.55 -12.99 -5.08
C ARG A 69 1.76 -14.49 -4.85
N LYS A 70 0.99 -15.31 -5.56
CA LYS A 70 1.23 -16.77 -5.57
C LYS A 70 2.55 -17.00 -6.30
N ILE A 71 3.42 -17.81 -5.70
CA ILE A 71 4.68 -18.19 -6.32
C ILE A 71 4.34 -19.06 -7.52
N LEU A 72 4.92 -18.78 -8.69
CA LEU A 72 4.70 -19.61 -9.88
C LEU A 72 5.46 -20.93 -9.75
N PRO A 73 4.99 -22.01 -10.40
CA PRO A 73 5.64 -23.33 -10.29
C PRO A 73 7.13 -23.32 -10.68
N HIS A 74 7.52 -22.53 -11.68
CA HIS A 74 8.92 -22.41 -12.10
C HIS A 74 9.77 -21.64 -11.07
N GLU A 75 9.21 -20.61 -10.43
CA GLU A 75 9.87 -19.88 -9.34
C GLU A 75 10.12 -20.82 -8.14
N GLU A 76 9.16 -21.70 -7.82
CA GLU A 76 9.34 -22.70 -6.76
C GLU A 76 10.48 -23.68 -7.06
N GLN A 77 10.65 -24.10 -8.31
CA GLN A 77 11.75 -24.99 -8.71
C GLN A 77 13.12 -24.32 -8.54
N ILE A 78 13.21 -23.04 -8.90
CA ILE A 78 14.45 -22.25 -8.73
C ILE A 78 14.77 -22.07 -7.24
N LEU A 79 13.77 -21.67 -6.44
CA LEU A 79 13.91 -21.51 -4.99
C LEU A 79 14.20 -22.82 -4.28
N GLY A 80 13.75 -23.95 -4.82
CA GLY A 80 14.03 -25.29 -4.29
C GLY A 80 15.53 -25.59 -4.14
N ARG A 81 16.37 -25.05 -5.03
CA ARG A 81 17.84 -25.18 -4.95
C ARG A 81 18.44 -24.60 -3.67
N LEU A 82 17.74 -23.67 -3.01
CA LEU A 82 18.18 -23.08 -1.75
C LEU A 82 18.05 -24.03 -0.56
N LEU A 83 17.23 -25.08 -0.69
CA LEU A 83 17.00 -26.04 0.39
C LEU A 83 18.23 -26.92 0.65
N ASP A 84 19.17 -27.00 -0.28
CA ASP A 84 20.44 -27.72 -0.10
C ASP A 84 21.34 -27.04 0.94
N TYR A 85 21.12 -25.74 1.21
CA TYR A 85 21.86 -24.97 2.19
C TYR A 85 21.04 -24.84 3.49
N ASN A 86 21.43 -25.58 4.54
CA ASN A 86 20.71 -25.57 5.82
C ASN A 86 21.15 -24.43 6.78
N ASP A 87 22.41 -24.02 6.72
CA ASP A 87 22.96 -23.04 7.67
C ASP A 87 22.93 -21.62 7.14
N LYS A 88 23.52 -21.39 5.97
CA LYS A 88 23.64 -20.07 5.33
C LYS A 88 23.64 -20.22 3.82
N ILE A 89 22.84 -19.39 3.15
CA ILE A 89 22.86 -19.26 1.69
C ILE A 89 24.09 -18.41 1.29
N PRO A 90 25.00 -18.92 0.45
CA PRO A 90 26.12 -18.14 -0.06
C PRO A 90 25.69 -16.93 -0.88
N ALA A 91 26.49 -15.85 -0.86
CA ALA A 91 26.14 -14.61 -1.57
C ALA A 91 26.00 -14.79 -3.09
N HIS A 92 26.91 -15.55 -3.72
CA HIS A 92 26.86 -15.82 -5.17
C HIS A 92 25.58 -16.55 -5.60
N VAL A 93 25.07 -17.47 -4.76
CA VAL A 93 23.82 -18.20 -5.01
C VAL A 93 22.62 -17.26 -5.02
N TYR A 94 22.61 -16.21 -4.18
CA TYR A 94 21.56 -15.20 -4.23
C TYR A 94 21.53 -14.50 -5.58
N ASP A 95 22.69 -14.08 -6.08
CA ASP A 95 22.78 -13.31 -7.31
C ASP A 95 22.33 -14.14 -8.52
N GLU A 96 22.72 -15.41 -8.58
CA GLU A 96 22.26 -16.37 -9.61
C GLU A 96 20.74 -16.56 -9.58
N ILE A 97 20.16 -16.72 -8.38
CA ILE A 97 18.72 -16.95 -8.22
C ILE A 97 17.91 -15.68 -8.54
N LEU A 98 18.41 -14.52 -8.12
CA LEU A 98 17.77 -13.24 -8.45
C LEU A 98 17.79 -12.98 -9.96
N GLN A 99 18.88 -13.36 -10.64
CA GLN A 99 18.96 -13.29 -12.10
C GLN A 99 17.94 -14.21 -12.79
N GLN A 100 17.64 -15.38 -12.21
CA GLN A 100 16.65 -16.34 -12.75
C GLN A 100 15.20 -15.97 -12.42
N LEU A 101 14.94 -15.37 -11.26
CA LEU A 101 13.59 -15.02 -10.78
C LEU A 101 13.08 -13.65 -11.28
N GLY A 102 13.99 -12.81 -11.81
CA GLY A 102 13.66 -11.50 -12.35
C GLY A 102 13.44 -10.42 -11.28
N THR A 103 12.96 -9.25 -11.72
CA THR A 103 12.83 -8.02 -10.90
C THR A 103 11.78 -8.09 -9.78
N GLU A 104 10.94 -9.12 -9.78
CA GLU A 104 9.85 -9.30 -8.82
C GLU A 104 10.30 -9.91 -7.48
N TRP A 105 11.53 -10.42 -7.43
CA TRP A 105 12.12 -11.06 -6.27
C TRP A 105 13.24 -10.21 -5.68
N ASP A 106 13.07 -9.83 -4.42
CA ASP A 106 14.11 -9.17 -3.63
C ASP A 106 14.87 -10.19 -2.77
N LYS A 107 16.13 -9.90 -2.44
CA LYS A 107 16.94 -10.70 -1.50
C LYS A 107 16.23 -11.00 -0.18
N LYS A 108 15.50 -10.02 0.38
CA LYS A 108 14.70 -10.19 1.60
C LYS A 108 13.57 -11.21 1.43
N ARG A 109 12.94 -11.23 0.25
CA ARG A 109 11.83 -12.13 -0.09
C ARG A 109 12.33 -13.56 -0.23
N VAL A 110 13.46 -13.75 -0.92
CA VAL A 110 14.15 -15.04 -1.06
C VAL A 110 14.56 -15.59 0.31
N TYR A 111 15.21 -14.78 1.16
CA TYR A 111 15.59 -15.19 2.51
C TYR A 111 14.38 -15.56 3.37
N SER A 112 13.31 -14.76 3.33
CA SER A 112 12.09 -15.03 4.10
C SER A 112 11.43 -16.34 3.67
N TRP A 113 11.43 -16.64 2.37
CA TRP A 113 10.93 -17.90 1.83
C TRP A 113 11.76 -19.09 2.31
N TRP A 114 13.08 -19.00 2.19
CA TRP A 114 14.01 -20.04 2.61
C TRP A 114 13.90 -20.31 4.11
N ASN A 115 13.93 -19.27 4.95
CA ASN A 115 13.81 -19.40 6.41
C ASN A 115 12.46 -20.02 6.82
N TYR A 116 11.37 -19.67 6.14
CA TYR A 116 10.06 -20.30 6.38
C TYR A 116 10.08 -21.80 6.03
N ARG A 117 10.72 -22.18 4.92
CA ARG A 117 10.83 -23.59 4.50
C ARG A 117 11.75 -24.40 5.40
N VAL A 118 12.92 -23.89 5.75
CA VAL A 118 13.87 -24.56 6.66
C VAL A 118 13.22 -24.79 8.02
N ASN A 119 12.54 -23.80 8.59
CA ASN A 119 11.83 -23.96 9.86
C ASN A 119 10.62 -24.90 9.79
N LYS A 120 10.04 -25.11 8.60
CA LYS A 120 8.93 -26.05 8.41
C LYS A 120 9.41 -27.50 8.24
N ASN A 121 10.63 -27.68 7.73
CA ASN A 121 11.25 -28.99 7.50
C ASN A 121 12.12 -29.47 8.68
N LYS A 122 12.24 -28.65 9.74
CA LYS A 122 12.94 -28.96 10.99
C LYS A 122 11.98 -29.52 12.02
#